data_AF-A0A1C8ZWT1-F1
#
_entry.id   AF-A0A1C8ZWT1-F1
#
_cell.length_a   1.000
_cell.length_b   1.000
_cell.length_c   1.000
_cell.angle_alpha   90.00
_cell.angle_beta   90.00
_cell.angle_gamma   90.00
#
_symmetry.space_group_name_H-M   'P 1'
#
loop_
_entity.id
_entity.type
_entity.pdbx_description
1 polymer ?
#
loop_
_entity_poly.entity_id
_entity_poly.type
_entity_poly.pdbx_seq_one_letter_code
_entity_poly.pdbx_strand_id
1 'polypeptide(L)'
;MLRKNKYPPYGLRKIESLTNSRIVPPNSLRVKNGEIIGIYVNDPLGMSEVTRGLTEVFGEPPYFVESFKELGDRIMRLKRKLELKVIVGGPGSWELTIDVPDWIDTVLVGEAEITLPRLLKERDFPKVVYGEESDKFFPIRGPSALAEVEISRKERKIPLEVFKKEMEIQSKYHGKVNLISKDLFSYKPEEELFSLLKLASSYGKVYFSQITVESVPEVRLERVREILGLNENNWRSPVLSTRKEACSLKGIDEDVMKELNNNFIYPVVYVEDEMVDELSKYKSIIIPLPKSKAYYNALYESWIHNSKDVMRINGSLSRIVEYVLYKNKETKGEYLKRLRLRGINIFNLFVIALSSLIFFKG
;
A
#
# COMPACT_ATOMS: atom_id res chain seq x y z
N MET A 1 15.99 -4.88 -14.44
CA MET A 1 16.26 -5.68 -13.22
C MET A 1 15.28 -5.23 -12.13
N LEU A 2 14.08 -5.83 -12.13
CA LEU A 2 13.00 -5.50 -11.17
C LEU A 2 13.42 -6.01 -9.79
N ARG A 3 13.75 -5.12 -8.86
CA ARG A 3 14.10 -5.53 -7.49
C ARG A 3 12.82 -6.01 -6.82
N LYS A 4 12.59 -7.33 -6.82
CA LYS A 4 11.58 -7.97 -5.97
C LYS A 4 11.72 -7.39 -4.56
N ASN A 5 10.61 -6.98 -3.95
CA ASN A 5 10.62 -6.65 -2.53
C ASN A 5 11.25 -7.82 -1.78
N LYS A 6 12.40 -7.56 -1.15
CA LYS A 6 13.23 -8.60 -0.52
C LYS A 6 12.48 -9.27 0.64
N TYR A 7 11.50 -8.57 1.21
CA TYR A 7 10.81 -8.95 2.42
C TYR A 7 9.30 -9.11 2.20
N PRO A 8 8.62 -9.99 2.97
CA PRO A 8 7.17 -10.20 2.90
C PRO A 8 6.35 -8.98 3.32
N PRO A 9 5.07 -8.88 2.93
CA PRO A 9 4.15 -7.86 3.46
C PRO A 9 4.07 -7.86 4.99
N TYR A 10 3.80 -6.70 5.61
CA TYR A 10 3.71 -6.57 7.06
C TYR A 10 2.64 -7.46 7.68
N GLY A 11 1.43 -7.51 7.10
CA GLY A 11 0.37 -8.39 7.58
C GLY A 11 0.80 -9.86 7.62
N LEU A 12 1.58 -10.32 6.65
CA LEU A 12 2.08 -11.70 6.64
C LEU A 12 3.13 -11.95 7.74
N ARG A 13 3.93 -10.95 8.11
CA ARG A 13 4.84 -11.01 9.28
C ARG A 13 4.10 -11.08 10.61
N LYS A 14 2.94 -10.43 10.72
CA LYS A 14 2.06 -10.57 11.88
C LYS A 14 1.54 -12.01 12.01
N ILE A 15 1.09 -12.60 10.90
CA ILE A 15 0.65 -14.01 10.89
C ILE A 15 1.80 -14.96 11.25
N GLU A 16 3.01 -14.76 10.72
CA GLU A 16 4.20 -15.54 11.10
C GLU A 16 4.47 -15.47 12.62
N SER A 17 4.31 -14.28 13.20
CA SER A 17 4.54 -14.06 14.64
C SER A 17 3.48 -14.74 15.51
N LEU A 18 2.24 -14.84 15.00
CA LEU A 18 1.12 -15.49 15.67
C LEU A 18 1.17 -17.02 15.58
N THR A 19 1.62 -17.56 14.44
CA THR A 19 1.46 -18.99 14.11
C THR A 19 2.76 -19.78 14.01
N ASN A 20 3.92 -19.12 14.03
CA ASN A 20 5.22 -19.70 13.66
C ASN A 20 5.26 -20.26 12.22
N SER A 21 4.37 -19.80 11.33
CA SER A 21 4.28 -20.28 9.95
C SER A 21 5.52 -19.95 9.12
N ARG A 22 5.86 -20.83 8.18
CA ARG A 22 6.90 -20.57 7.18
C ARG A 22 6.36 -19.70 6.04
N ILE A 23 6.92 -18.51 5.87
CA ILE A 23 6.61 -17.65 4.73
C ILE A 23 7.39 -18.07 3.48
N VAL A 24 6.69 -18.27 2.36
CA VAL A 24 7.29 -18.55 1.05
C VAL A 24 6.62 -17.74 -0.05
N PRO A 25 7.34 -17.33 -1.12
CA PRO A 25 6.70 -16.77 -2.29
C PRO A 25 5.85 -17.83 -3.01
N PRO A 26 4.79 -17.45 -3.76
CA PRO A 26 3.91 -18.39 -4.45
C PRO A 26 4.65 -19.44 -5.28
N ASN A 27 5.65 -19.02 -6.08
CA ASN A 27 6.40 -19.93 -6.95
C ASN A 27 7.26 -20.97 -6.21
N SER A 28 7.55 -20.74 -4.92
CA SER A 28 8.32 -21.67 -4.09
C SER A 28 7.46 -22.50 -3.14
N LEU A 29 6.13 -22.43 -3.25
CA LEU A 29 5.21 -23.22 -2.46
C LEU A 29 5.54 -24.72 -2.58
N ARG A 30 5.81 -25.36 -1.45
CA ARG A 30 5.98 -26.81 -1.34
C ARG A 30 5.20 -27.23 -0.11
N VAL A 31 4.21 -28.10 -0.31
CA VAL A 31 3.28 -28.53 0.74
C VAL A 31 3.26 -30.04 0.89
N LYS A 32 3.01 -30.50 2.11
CA LYS A 32 2.80 -31.90 2.48
C LYS A 32 1.33 -32.17 2.76
N ASN A 33 0.94 -33.45 2.77
CA ASN A 33 -0.41 -33.86 3.14
C ASN A 33 -0.75 -33.37 4.57
N GLY A 34 -1.96 -32.86 4.77
CA GLY A 34 -2.45 -32.37 6.06
C GLY A 34 -2.02 -30.95 6.44
N GLU A 35 -1.22 -30.26 5.60
CA GLU A 35 -0.81 -28.88 5.85
C GLU A 35 -1.91 -27.85 5.55
N ILE A 36 -1.82 -26.71 6.23
CA ILE A 36 -2.69 -25.56 6.05
C ILE A 36 -1.91 -24.49 5.29
N ILE A 37 -2.49 -23.97 4.21
CA ILE A 37 -1.93 -22.92 3.38
C ILE A 37 -2.62 -21.61 3.73
N GLY A 38 -1.87 -20.66 4.28
CA GLY A 38 -2.30 -19.27 4.43
C GLY A 38 -1.90 -18.46 3.21
N ILE A 39 -2.83 -17.71 2.63
CA ILE A 39 -2.57 -16.80 1.50
C ILE A 39 -2.94 -15.38 1.91
N TYR A 40 -2.01 -14.46 1.72
CA TYR A 40 -2.21 -13.04 1.96
C TYR A 40 -2.54 -12.32 0.65
N VAL A 41 -3.65 -11.59 0.63
CA VAL A 41 -4.14 -10.86 -0.54
C VAL A 41 -4.42 -9.39 -0.22
N ASN A 42 -4.03 -8.50 -1.13
CA ASN A 42 -4.32 -7.06 -1.04
C ASN A 42 -5.47 -6.62 -1.95
N ASP A 43 -5.57 -7.18 -3.16
CA ASP A 43 -6.59 -6.85 -4.17
C ASP A 43 -6.71 -8.04 -5.14
N PRO A 44 -7.16 -9.22 -4.68
CA PRO A 44 -7.08 -10.47 -5.44
C PRO A 44 -7.91 -10.48 -6.73
N LEU A 45 -9.01 -9.74 -6.78
CA LEU A 45 -9.92 -9.66 -7.93
C LEU A 45 -9.80 -8.33 -8.68
N GLY A 46 -8.95 -7.40 -8.21
CA GLY A 46 -8.76 -6.11 -8.85
C GLY A 46 -9.95 -5.17 -8.69
N MET A 47 -10.66 -5.26 -7.56
CA MET A 47 -11.89 -4.50 -7.31
C MET A 47 -11.66 -3.13 -6.68
N SER A 48 -10.44 -2.81 -6.25
CA SER A 48 -10.14 -1.47 -5.75
C SER A 48 -10.37 -0.38 -6.81
N GLU A 49 -10.74 0.84 -6.40
CA GLU A 49 -10.97 1.98 -7.32
C GLU A 49 -9.77 2.23 -8.23
N VAL A 50 -8.56 2.13 -7.67
CA VAL A 50 -7.30 2.27 -8.40
C VAL A 50 -7.15 1.14 -9.43
N THR A 51 -7.33 -0.11 -9.03
CA THR A 51 -7.14 -1.25 -9.96
C THR A 51 -8.19 -1.30 -11.06
N ARG A 52 -9.45 -1.00 -10.75
CA ARG A 52 -10.52 -0.89 -11.74
C ARG A 52 -10.17 0.16 -12.78
N GLY A 53 -9.74 1.34 -12.32
CA GLY A 53 -9.32 2.38 -13.22
C GLY A 53 -8.15 1.95 -14.11
N LEU A 54 -7.13 1.32 -13.54
CA LEU A 54 -6.01 0.79 -14.31
C LEU A 54 -6.46 -0.23 -15.36
N THR A 55 -7.37 -1.12 -15.00
CA THR A 55 -7.91 -2.13 -15.92
C THR A 55 -8.61 -1.47 -17.11
N GLU A 56 -9.37 -0.40 -16.88
CA GLU A 56 -10.03 0.38 -17.94
C GLU A 56 -9.02 1.04 -18.90
N VAL A 57 -7.93 1.57 -18.35
CA VAL A 57 -6.88 2.27 -19.10
C VAL A 57 -6.06 1.32 -19.95
N PHE A 58 -5.58 0.24 -19.36
CA PHE A 58 -4.67 -0.71 -20.01
C PHE A 58 -5.44 -1.77 -20.82
N GLY A 59 -6.75 -1.90 -20.61
CA GLY A 59 -7.60 -2.89 -21.27
C GLY A 59 -7.42 -4.31 -20.75
N GLU A 60 -6.59 -4.51 -19.72
CA GLU A 60 -6.35 -5.80 -19.06
C GLU A 60 -6.12 -5.60 -17.55
N PRO A 61 -6.51 -6.56 -16.70
CA PRO A 61 -6.30 -6.46 -15.27
C PRO A 61 -4.81 -6.54 -14.92
N PRO A 62 -4.37 -5.97 -13.80
CA PRO A 62 -2.97 -6.05 -13.39
C PRO A 62 -2.48 -7.49 -13.21
N TYR A 63 -1.19 -7.71 -13.42
CA TYR A 63 -0.55 -9.03 -13.34
C TYR A 63 -0.77 -9.76 -12.01
N PHE A 64 -0.97 -9.04 -10.89
CA PHE A 64 -1.25 -9.71 -9.62
C PHE A 64 -2.60 -10.43 -9.60
N VAL A 65 -3.59 -9.98 -10.38
CA VAL A 65 -4.89 -10.65 -10.54
C VAL A 65 -4.70 -12.00 -11.24
N GLU A 66 -3.91 -12.01 -12.31
CA GLU A 66 -3.59 -13.25 -13.03
C GLU A 66 -2.74 -14.20 -12.18
N SER A 67 -1.74 -13.66 -11.47
CA SER A 67 -0.91 -14.43 -10.53
C SER A 67 -1.73 -15.10 -9.43
N PHE A 68 -2.80 -14.45 -8.95
CA PHE A 68 -3.72 -15.05 -7.98
C PHE A 68 -4.52 -16.22 -8.59
N LYS A 69 -5.00 -16.08 -9.84
CA LYS A 69 -5.67 -17.16 -10.57
C LYS A 69 -4.74 -18.36 -10.81
N GLU A 70 -3.52 -18.11 -11.30
CA GLU A 70 -2.51 -19.15 -11.52
C GLU A 70 -2.17 -19.90 -10.22
N LEU A 71 -2.10 -19.19 -9.09
CA LEU A 71 -1.92 -19.79 -7.77
C LEU A 71 -3.12 -20.68 -7.39
N GLY A 72 -4.35 -20.22 -7.64
CA GLY A 72 -5.57 -21.00 -7.44
C GLY A 72 -5.56 -22.32 -8.22
N ASP A 73 -5.27 -22.27 -9.53
CA ASP A 73 -5.17 -23.46 -10.39
C ASP A 73 -4.12 -24.46 -9.91
N ARG A 74 -3.01 -23.95 -9.39
CA ARG A 74 -1.96 -24.78 -8.80
C ARG A 74 -2.43 -25.43 -7.50
N ILE A 75 -3.13 -24.70 -6.64
CA ILE A 75 -3.68 -25.22 -5.38
C ILE A 75 -4.76 -26.28 -5.65
N MET A 76 -5.66 -26.05 -6.60
CA MET A 76 -6.65 -27.04 -7.04
C MET A 76 -6.00 -28.37 -7.43
N ARG A 77 -4.92 -28.31 -8.23
CA ARG A 77 -4.15 -29.50 -8.61
C ARG A 77 -3.50 -30.20 -7.42
N LEU A 78 -3.08 -29.46 -6.40
CA LEU A 78 -2.53 -30.03 -5.17
C LEU A 78 -3.62 -30.67 -4.30
N LYS A 79 -4.79 -30.02 -4.14
CA LYS A 79 -5.93 -30.56 -3.36
C LYS A 79 -6.49 -31.87 -3.93
N ARG A 80 -6.32 -32.13 -5.23
CA ARG A 80 -6.67 -33.43 -5.85
C ARG A 80 -5.78 -34.60 -5.38
N LYS A 81 -4.60 -34.30 -4.84
CA LYS A 81 -3.58 -35.29 -4.45
C LYS A 81 -3.29 -35.30 -2.95
N LEU A 82 -3.65 -34.23 -2.25
CA LEU A 82 -3.31 -33.98 -0.86
C LEU A 82 -4.53 -33.39 -0.15
N GLU A 83 -4.72 -33.81 1.09
CA GLU A 83 -5.66 -33.21 2.03
C GLU A 83 -5.07 -31.89 2.54
N LEU A 84 -5.49 -30.78 1.94
CA LEU A 84 -5.02 -29.44 2.28
C LEU A 84 -6.18 -28.57 2.71
N LYS A 85 -5.91 -27.66 3.64
CA LYS A 85 -6.81 -26.55 3.98
C LYS A 85 -6.21 -25.24 3.54
N VAL A 86 -7.04 -24.38 2.96
CA VAL A 86 -6.62 -23.08 2.40
C VAL A 86 -7.39 -21.97 3.09
N ILE A 87 -6.65 -21.10 3.77
CA ILE A 87 -7.18 -19.90 4.41
C ILE A 87 -6.64 -18.69 3.65
N VAL A 88 -7.54 -17.82 3.19
CA VAL A 88 -7.18 -16.55 2.55
C VAL A 88 -7.52 -15.40 3.47
N GLY A 89 -6.59 -14.47 3.65
CA GLY A 89 -6.77 -13.26 4.46
C GLY A 89 -5.96 -12.09 3.91
N GLY A 90 -5.96 -10.98 4.65
CA GLY A 90 -5.35 -9.72 4.20
C GLY A 90 -6.40 -8.68 3.82
N PRO A 91 -5.99 -7.43 3.54
CA PRO A 91 -6.90 -6.31 3.40
C PRO A 91 -7.86 -6.44 2.20
N GLY A 92 -7.51 -7.21 1.17
CA GLY A 92 -8.37 -7.47 0.00
C GLY A 92 -9.23 -8.74 0.10
N SER A 93 -9.22 -9.44 1.24
CA SER A 93 -9.91 -10.72 1.39
C SER A 93 -11.44 -10.61 1.24
N TRP A 94 -12.01 -9.45 1.56
CA TRP A 94 -13.45 -9.18 1.41
C TRP A 94 -13.95 -9.35 -0.03
N GLU A 95 -13.10 -9.15 -1.04
CA GLU A 95 -13.48 -9.34 -2.45
C GLU A 95 -13.93 -10.79 -2.72
N LEU A 96 -13.34 -11.74 -2.01
CA LEU A 96 -13.60 -13.18 -2.16
C LEU A 96 -14.86 -13.63 -1.41
N THR A 97 -15.46 -12.79 -0.57
CA THR A 97 -16.71 -13.17 0.12
C THR A 97 -17.93 -13.07 -0.79
N ILE A 98 -17.80 -12.38 -1.93
CA ILE A 98 -18.87 -12.26 -2.94
C ILE A 98 -19.13 -13.62 -3.58
N ASP A 99 -18.05 -14.30 -3.98
CA ASP A 99 -18.08 -15.65 -4.54
C ASP A 99 -16.78 -16.35 -4.10
N VAL A 100 -16.89 -17.23 -3.10
CA VAL A 100 -15.72 -17.90 -2.50
C VAL A 100 -15.29 -19.04 -3.42
N PRO A 101 -14.09 -18.98 -4.05
CA PRO A 101 -13.63 -20.05 -4.92
C PRO A 101 -13.56 -21.40 -4.21
N ASP A 102 -13.95 -22.48 -4.88
CA ASP A 102 -14.02 -23.83 -4.30
C ASP A 102 -12.71 -24.32 -3.68
N TRP A 103 -11.58 -23.85 -4.19
CA TRP A 103 -10.26 -24.23 -3.70
C TRP A 103 -9.90 -23.57 -2.36
N ILE A 104 -10.64 -22.54 -1.96
CA ILE A 104 -10.51 -21.84 -0.67
C ILE A 104 -11.48 -22.49 0.33
N ASP A 105 -10.92 -22.92 1.47
CA ASP A 105 -11.71 -23.48 2.57
C ASP A 105 -12.27 -22.38 3.45
N THR A 106 -11.50 -21.32 3.72
CA THR A 106 -11.90 -20.20 4.58
C THR A 106 -11.37 -18.87 4.06
N VAL A 107 -12.26 -17.88 3.95
CA VAL A 107 -11.88 -16.46 3.82
C VAL A 107 -11.98 -15.81 5.20
N LEU A 108 -10.87 -15.32 5.74
CA LEU A 108 -10.80 -14.59 7.00
C LEU A 108 -10.73 -13.09 6.72
N VAL A 109 -11.82 -12.39 7.04
CA VAL A 109 -11.94 -10.93 6.89
C VAL A 109 -11.83 -10.26 8.25
N GLY A 110 -10.88 -9.34 8.42
CA GLY A 110 -10.67 -8.62 9.69
C GLY A 110 -9.41 -9.07 10.42
N GLU A 111 -9.45 -9.07 11.76
CA GLU A 111 -8.30 -9.32 12.63
C GLU A 111 -8.09 -10.81 12.91
N ALA A 112 -6.84 -11.26 12.89
CA ALA A 112 -6.51 -12.68 12.93
C ALA A 112 -6.09 -13.16 14.33
N GLU A 113 -5.76 -12.24 15.23
CA GLU A 113 -5.06 -12.49 16.50
C GLU A 113 -5.80 -13.44 17.44
N ILE A 114 -7.14 -13.47 17.38
CA ILE A 114 -7.99 -14.39 18.15
C ILE A 114 -8.53 -15.50 17.25
N THR A 115 -9.10 -15.12 16.12
CA THR A 115 -9.86 -16.02 15.24
C THR A 115 -8.98 -17.06 14.56
N LEU A 116 -7.80 -16.68 14.04
CA LEU A 116 -6.93 -17.65 13.35
C LEU A 116 -6.43 -18.76 14.29
N PRO A 117 -5.90 -18.48 15.50
CA PRO A 117 -5.54 -19.52 16.45
C PRO A 117 -6.71 -20.46 16.80
N ARG A 118 -7.94 -19.93 16.92
CA ARG A 118 -9.14 -20.73 17.18
C ARG A 118 -9.40 -21.71 16.03
N LEU A 119 -9.47 -21.22 14.79
CA LEU A 119 -9.68 -22.06 13.59
C LEU A 119 -8.63 -23.17 13.49
N LEU A 120 -7.35 -22.84 13.73
CA LEU A 120 -6.25 -23.81 13.65
C LEU A 120 -6.36 -24.89 14.74
N LYS A 121 -6.76 -24.51 15.96
CA LYS A 121 -6.91 -25.42 17.10
C LYS A 121 -8.12 -26.35 16.94
N GLU A 122 -9.26 -25.79 16.57
CA GLU A 122 -10.53 -26.51 16.46
C GLU A 122 -10.64 -27.31 15.16
N ARG A 123 -9.79 -27.01 14.16
CA ARG A 123 -9.85 -27.59 12.81
C ARG A 123 -11.21 -27.38 12.14
N ASP A 124 -11.92 -26.33 12.54
CA ASP A 124 -13.14 -25.86 11.90
C ASP A 124 -12.79 -24.74 10.91
N PHE A 125 -13.25 -24.90 9.67
CA PHE A 125 -12.90 -24.05 8.53
C PHE A 125 -14.16 -23.63 7.80
N PRO A 126 -14.98 -22.72 8.38
CA PRO A 126 -16.13 -22.16 7.69
C PRO A 126 -15.71 -21.39 6.45
N LYS A 127 -16.61 -21.31 5.45
CA LYS A 127 -16.30 -20.66 4.16
C LYS A 127 -15.90 -19.20 4.28
N VAL A 128 -16.58 -18.45 5.14
CA VAL A 128 -16.26 -17.06 5.48
C VAL A 128 -16.30 -16.91 6.99
N VAL A 129 -15.30 -16.23 7.54
CA VAL A 129 -15.24 -15.89 8.96
C VAL A 129 -14.77 -14.45 9.13
N TYR A 130 -15.46 -13.72 10.01
CA TYR A 130 -15.08 -12.37 10.37
C TYR A 130 -14.22 -12.41 11.63
N GLY A 131 -13.02 -11.87 11.50
CA GLY A 131 -12.01 -11.79 12.52
C GLY A 131 -12.38 -10.82 13.63
N GLU A 132 -12.23 -11.26 14.87
CA GLU A 132 -12.57 -10.49 16.07
C GLU A 132 -11.51 -9.43 16.36
N GLU A 133 -11.95 -8.23 16.77
CA GLU A 133 -11.05 -7.19 17.25
C GLU A 133 -10.25 -7.68 18.46
N SER A 134 -8.93 -7.46 18.42
CA SER A 134 -8.02 -7.92 19.47
C SER A 134 -7.20 -6.79 20.08
N ASP A 135 -7.19 -6.69 21.40
CA ASP A 135 -6.23 -5.82 22.12
C ASP A 135 -4.85 -6.47 22.30
N LYS A 136 -4.69 -7.72 21.84
CA LYS A 136 -3.41 -8.41 21.81
C LYS A 136 -2.68 -8.06 20.53
N PHE A 137 -1.54 -7.41 20.67
CA PHE A 137 -0.64 -7.07 19.57
C PHE A 137 0.66 -7.85 19.70
N PHE A 138 1.11 -8.43 18.59
CA PHE A 138 2.35 -9.19 18.53
C PHE A 138 3.37 -8.44 17.67
N PRO A 139 4.61 -8.25 18.14
CA PRO A 139 5.65 -7.66 17.32
C PRO A 139 6.02 -8.62 16.18
N ILE A 140 6.30 -8.07 15.00
CA ILE A 140 6.91 -8.84 13.91
C ILE A 140 8.23 -9.48 14.37
N ARG A 141 8.62 -10.61 13.76
CA ARG A 141 9.88 -11.32 14.08
C ARG A 141 10.98 -11.14 13.05
N GLY A 142 10.64 -10.56 11.90
CA GLY A 142 11.57 -10.28 10.81
C GLY A 142 11.10 -9.08 10.00
N PRO A 143 11.97 -8.51 9.14
CA PRO A 143 11.66 -7.30 8.39
C PRO A 143 10.49 -7.54 7.44
N SER A 144 9.66 -6.51 7.26
CA SER A 144 8.59 -6.50 6.26
C SER A 144 8.96 -5.63 5.06
N ALA A 145 8.18 -5.74 3.99
CA ALA A 145 8.20 -4.76 2.92
C ALA A 145 7.95 -3.35 3.50
N LEU A 146 8.55 -2.34 2.87
CA LEU A 146 8.33 -0.92 3.17
C LEU A 146 8.67 -0.46 4.61
N ALA A 147 9.30 -1.30 5.44
CA ALA A 147 9.70 -0.96 6.81
C ALA A 147 8.51 -0.55 7.71
N GLU A 148 7.34 -1.14 7.50
CA GLU A 148 6.09 -0.77 8.16
C GLU A 148 6.08 -1.07 9.66
N VAL A 149 5.55 -0.14 10.45
CA VAL A 149 5.33 -0.25 11.89
C VAL A 149 3.97 0.36 12.22
N GLU A 150 3.03 -0.47 12.68
CA GLU A 150 1.70 -0.01 13.08
C GLU A 150 1.79 0.80 14.38
N ILE A 151 1.12 1.96 14.41
CA ILE A 151 1.07 2.83 15.60
C ILE A 151 -0.30 2.80 16.27
N SER A 152 -1.35 2.57 15.49
CA SER A 152 -2.72 2.42 15.98
C SER A 152 -3.56 1.58 15.01
N ARG A 153 -4.55 0.90 15.58
CA ARG A 153 -5.57 0.15 14.85
C ARG A 153 -6.95 0.58 15.32
N LYS A 154 -7.70 1.25 14.44
CA LYS A 154 -8.92 1.98 14.85
C LYS A 154 -8.55 2.94 15.98
N GLU A 155 -9.27 2.90 17.10
CA GLU A 155 -8.99 3.75 18.28
C GLU A 155 -7.95 3.15 19.24
N ARG A 156 -7.47 1.92 18.99
CA ARG A 156 -6.50 1.24 19.87
C ARG A 156 -5.08 1.63 19.48
N LYS A 157 -4.29 2.05 20.46
CA LYS A 157 -2.86 2.31 20.29
C LYS A 157 -2.06 1.02 20.39
N ILE A 158 -1.03 0.89 19.56
CA ILE A 158 -0.10 -0.23 19.67
C ILE A 158 0.73 -0.08 20.95
N PRO A 159 0.85 -1.13 21.79
CA PRO A 159 1.64 -1.06 23.02
C PRO A 159 3.10 -0.65 22.73
N LEU A 160 3.65 0.23 23.56
CA LEU A 160 4.98 0.82 23.35
C LEU A 160 6.09 -0.23 23.17
N GLU A 161 6.02 -1.35 23.89
CA GLU A 161 7.00 -2.42 23.79
C GLU A 161 6.91 -3.18 22.45
N VAL A 162 5.70 -3.35 21.92
CA VAL A 162 5.50 -3.89 20.57
C VAL A 162 6.08 -2.91 19.56
N PHE A 163 5.70 -1.64 19.65
CA PHE A 163 6.17 -0.57 18.77
C PHE A 163 7.70 -0.48 18.72
N LYS A 164 8.38 -0.42 19.87
CA LYS A 164 9.84 -0.41 19.97
C LYS A 164 10.48 -1.64 19.32
N LYS A 165 9.91 -2.83 19.55
CA LYS A 165 10.45 -4.06 18.99
C LYS A 165 10.38 -4.08 17.46
N GLU A 166 9.28 -3.60 16.89
CA GLU A 166 9.13 -3.50 15.45
C GLU A 166 10.07 -2.46 14.85
N MET A 167 10.22 -1.29 15.48
CA MET A 167 11.19 -0.28 15.05
C MET A 167 12.62 -0.82 15.04
N GLU A 168 13.04 -1.56 16.08
CA GLU A 168 14.37 -2.19 16.15
C GLU A 168 14.61 -3.10 14.93
N ILE A 169 13.63 -3.95 14.62
CA ILE A 169 13.70 -4.89 13.49
C ILE A 169 13.75 -4.12 12.17
N GLN A 170 12.80 -3.22 11.91
CA GLN A 170 12.73 -2.52 10.63
C GLN A 170 13.96 -1.63 10.41
N SER A 171 14.36 -0.88 11.42
CA SER A 171 15.56 -0.04 11.40
C SER A 171 16.81 -0.84 11.05
N LYS A 172 17.03 -1.98 11.72
CA LYS A 172 18.21 -2.81 11.50
C LYS A 172 18.36 -3.27 10.03
N TYR A 173 17.25 -3.56 9.35
CA TYR A 173 17.29 -4.09 7.97
C TYR A 173 17.10 -3.03 6.88
N HIS A 174 16.55 -1.87 7.21
CA HIS A 174 16.19 -0.83 6.24
C HIS A 174 16.91 0.49 6.45
N GLY A 175 17.41 0.79 7.66
CA GLY A 175 17.91 2.11 8.06
C GLY A 175 16.80 3.16 8.20
N LYS A 176 15.54 2.72 8.20
CA LYS A 176 14.34 3.57 8.25
C LYS A 176 13.15 2.82 8.85
N VAL A 177 12.12 3.57 9.21
CA VAL A 177 10.82 3.07 9.67
C VAL A 177 9.69 3.80 8.94
N ASN A 178 8.58 3.12 8.71
CA ASN A 178 7.39 3.68 8.08
C ASN A 178 6.18 3.47 9.00
N LEU A 179 5.72 4.55 9.63
CA LEU A 179 4.60 4.53 10.56
C LEU A 179 3.28 4.36 9.78
N ILE A 180 2.50 3.36 10.15
CA ILE A 180 1.21 3.07 9.50
C ILE A 180 0.07 3.15 10.51
N SER A 181 -1.01 3.80 10.08
CA SER A 181 -2.32 3.92 10.71
C SER A 181 -3.33 4.30 9.63
N LYS A 182 -4.63 4.33 9.95
CA LYS A 182 -5.63 4.92 9.04
C LYS A 182 -5.37 6.40 8.78
N ASP A 183 -4.88 7.10 9.81
CA ASP A 183 -4.56 8.51 9.76
C ASP A 183 -3.58 8.84 10.88
N LEU A 184 -2.37 9.28 10.53
CA LEU A 184 -1.33 9.63 11.50
C LEU A 184 -1.74 10.82 12.37
N PHE A 185 -2.33 11.86 11.79
CA PHE A 185 -2.61 13.12 12.48
C PHE A 185 -3.84 13.05 13.39
N SER A 186 -4.64 11.99 13.24
CA SER A 186 -5.67 11.62 14.22
C SER A 186 -5.11 10.97 15.50
N TYR A 187 -3.80 10.73 15.62
CA TYR A 187 -3.21 10.14 16.81
C TYR A 187 -3.21 11.15 17.98
N LYS A 188 -4.11 10.93 18.96
CA LYS A 188 -4.28 11.83 20.12
C LYS A 188 -3.79 11.21 21.43
N PRO A 189 -3.37 12.02 22.41
CA PRO A 189 -3.15 13.47 22.32
C PRO A 189 -1.97 13.83 21.41
N GLU A 190 -1.96 15.06 20.90
CA GLU A 190 -0.94 15.54 19.95
C GLU A 190 0.51 15.39 20.48
N GLU A 191 0.74 15.66 21.77
CA GLU A 191 2.07 15.50 22.36
C GLU A 191 2.57 14.04 22.39
N GLU A 192 1.67 13.06 22.42
CA GLU A 192 2.05 11.66 22.26
C GLU A 192 2.47 11.35 20.83
N LEU A 193 1.80 11.92 19.82
CA LEU A 193 2.23 11.81 18.42
C LEU A 193 3.65 12.35 18.26
N PHE A 194 3.94 13.52 18.84
CA PHE A 194 5.28 14.09 18.78
C PHE A 194 6.34 13.26 19.51
N SER A 195 5.97 12.70 20.66
CA SER A 195 6.84 11.77 21.40
C SER A 195 7.13 10.51 20.59
N LEU A 196 6.12 9.99 19.88
CA LEU A 196 6.24 8.84 19.00
C LEU A 196 7.15 9.15 17.80
N LEU A 197 6.97 10.29 17.14
CA LEU A 197 7.84 10.72 16.03
C LEU A 197 9.29 10.92 16.47
N LYS A 198 9.51 11.51 17.65
CA LYS A 198 10.84 11.71 18.23
C LYS A 198 11.50 10.38 18.62
N LEU A 199 10.72 9.43 19.14
CA LEU A 199 11.21 8.09 19.40
C LEU A 199 11.58 7.39 18.08
N ALA A 200 10.71 7.43 17.08
CA ALA A 200 10.94 6.81 15.78
C ALA A 200 12.19 7.36 15.07
N SER A 201 12.48 8.66 15.21
CA SER A 201 13.68 9.26 14.60
C SER A 201 15.00 8.75 15.21
N SER A 202 14.97 8.24 16.45
CA SER A 202 16.13 7.55 17.03
C SER A 202 16.44 6.18 16.38
N TYR A 203 15.49 5.63 15.61
CA TYR A 203 15.62 4.39 14.84
C TYR A 203 15.92 4.63 13.36
N GLY A 204 16.22 5.87 12.95
CA GLY A 204 16.57 6.22 11.58
C GLY A 204 15.52 7.09 10.89
N LYS A 205 15.50 7.08 9.56
CA LYS A 205 14.60 7.96 8.80
C LYS A 205 13.14 7.51 8.99
N VAL A 206 12.28 8.44 9.43
CA VAL A 206 10.86 8.16 9.69
C VAL A 206 10.03 8.56 8.49
N TYR A 207 9.22 7.64 7.99
CA TYR A 207 8.15 7.87 7.01
C TYR A 207 6.79 7.62 7.68
N PHE A 208 5.73 8.08 7.02
CA PHE A 208 4.37 7.75 7.41
C PHE A 208 3.48 7.69 6.18
N SER A 209 2.50 6.78 6.19
CA SER A 209 1.82 6.36 4.96
C SER A 209 0.52 7.07 4.67
N GLN A 210 -0.23 7.51 5.69
CA GLN A 210 -1.57 8.07 5.48
C GLN A 210 -1.89 9.22 6.45
N ILE A 211 -2.52 10.25 5.90
CA ILE A 211 -3.12 11.39 6.60
C ILE A 211 -4.45 11.75 5.95
N THR A 212 -5.28 12.53 6.64
CA THR A 212 -6.58 13.00 6.12
C THR A 212 -6.67 14.52 6.12
N VAL A 213 -7.45 15.09 5.19
CA VAL A 213 -7.75 16.53 5.17
C VAL A 213 -8.35 16.98 6.51
N GLU A 214 -9.25 16.19 7.08
CA GLU A 214 -9.92 16.47 8.37
C GLU A 214 -8.93 16.65 9.53
N SER A 215 -7.87 15.83 9.57
CA SER A 215 -6.93 15.79 10.70
C SER A 215 -5.76 16.79 10.60
N VAL A 216 -5.45 17.28 9.40
CA VAL A 216 -4.29 18.18 9.19
C VAL A 216 -4.38 19.46 10.03
N PRO A 217 -5.53 20.17 10.09
CA PRO A 217 -5.64 21.37 10.92
C PRO A 217 -5.50 21.13 12.43
N GLU A 218 -5.60 19.88 12.88
CA GLU A 218 -5.55 19.52 14.29
C GLU A 218 -4.14 19.24 14.82
N VAL A 219 -3.11 19.40 13.99
CA VAL A 219 -1.70 19.10 14.34
C VAL A 219 -0.81 20.26 13.91
N ARG A 220 0.09 20.69 14.81
CA ARG A 220 1.13 21.67 14.52
C ARG A 220 2.21 21.06 13.62
N LEU A 221 2.04 21.21 12.32
CA LEU A 221 2.96 20.63 11.33
C LEU A 221 4.38 21.18 11.41
N GLU A 222 4.56 22.41 11.89
CA GLU A 222 5.89 22.98 12.18
C GLU A 222 6.69 22.10 13.14
N ARG A 223 6.02 21.56 14.15
CA ARG A 223 6.59 20.66 15.15
C ARG A 223 6.93 19.30 14.53
N VAL A 224 6.10 18.80 13.61
CA VAL A 224 6.39 17.59 12.81
C VAL A 224 7.63 17.80 11.94
N ARG A 225 7.71 18.93 11.24
CA ARG A 225 8.85 19.35 10.42
C ARG A 225 10.12 19.38 11.26
N GLU A 226 10.10 20.00 12.43
CA GLU A 226 11.26 20.10 13.33
C GLU A 226 11.74 18.73 13.83
N ILE A 227 10.83 17.88 14.34
CA ILE A 227 11.19 16.55 14.86
C ILE A 227 11.85 15.69 13.77
N LEU A 228 11.30 15.74 12.55
CA LEU A 228 11.74 14.91 11.43
C LEU A 228 12.84 15.57 10.58
N GLY A 229 13.21 16.81 10.91
CA GLY A 229 14.17 17.61 10.17
C GLY A 229 13.76 17.83 8.71
N LEU A 230 12.46 18.03 8.44
CA LEU A 230 11.96 18.12 7.07
C LEU A 230 12.40 19.41 6.40
N ASN A 231 12.77 19.31 5.12
CA ASN A 231 13.20 20.40 4.26
C ASN A 231 13.07 20.01 2.79
N GLU A 232 13.46 20.88 1.86
CA GLU A 232 13.35 20.62 0.41
C GLU A 232 14.05 19.34 -0.07
N ASN A 233 15.08 18.89 0.64
CA ASN A 233 15.83 17.67 0.32
C ASN A 233 15.46 16.47 1.21
N ASN A 234 14.56 16.67 2.18
CA ASN A 234 14.09 15.66 3.13
C ASN A 234 12.60 15.89 3.43
N TRP A 235 11.73 15.52 2.51
CA TRP A 235 10.28 15.78 2.58
C TRP A 235 9.50 14.47 2.74
N ARG A 236 8.19 14.52 2.99
CA ARG A 236 7.36 13.32 3.13
C ARG A 236 6.18 13.31 2.19
N SER A 237 5.77 12.10 1.79
CA SER A 237 4.66 11.87 0.87
C SER A 237 3.70 10.82 1.38
N PRO A 238 2.99 11.12 2.47
CA PRO A 238 1.85 10.29 2.85
C PRO A 238 0.79 10.36 1.74
N VAL A 239 -0.04 9.34 1.67
CA VAL A 239 -1.32 9.44 0.95
C VAL A 239 -2.21 10.41 1.73
N LEU A 240 -2.74 11.41 1.04
CA LEU A 240 -3.75 12.31 1.55
C LEU A 240 -5.12 11.89 1.01
N SER A 241 -6.04 11.62 1.93
CA SER A 241 -7.42 11.25 1.63
C SER A 241 -8.39 12.26 2.24
N THR A 242 -9.62 12.30 1.73
CA THR A 242 -10.66 13.20 2.27
C THR A 242 -10.94 12.91 3.75
N ARG A 243 -11.06 11.63 4.09
CA ARG A 243 -11.41 11.11 5.43
C ARG A 243 -10.87 9.68 5.59
N LYS A 244 -10.85 9.15 6.81
CA LYS A 244 -10.24 7.83 7.17
C LYS A 244 -10.69 6.62 6.34
N GLU A 245 -11.81 6.71 5.63
CA GLU A 245 -12.43 5.63 4.83
C GLU A 245 -12.37 5.89 3.33
N ALA A 246 -11.88 7.06 2.91
CA ALA A 246 -11.76 7.42 1.51
C ALA A 246 -10.39 6.99 0.98
N CYS A 247 -10.37 6.40 -0.22
CA CYS A 247 -9.12 6.14 -0.95
C CYS A 247 -8.75 7.30 -1.89
N SER A 248 -9.66 8.27 -2.06
CA SER A 248 -9.55 9.40 -2.99
C SER A 248 -9.84 10.73 -2.29
N LEU A 249 -9.31 11.80 -2.87
CA LEU A 249 -9.54 13.17 -2.45
C LEU A 249 -10.75 13.73 -3.23
N LYS A 250 -11.76 14.22 -2.51
CA LYS A 250 -12.97 14.84 -3.06
C LYS A 250 -12.93 16.33 -2.77
N GLY A 251 -12.45 17.11 -3.73
CA GLY A 251 -12.25 18.56 -3.58
C GLY A 251 -10.87 18.92 -3.02
N ILE A 252 -10.52 20.20 -3.12
CA ILE A 252 -9.22 20.73 -2.67
C ILE A 252 -9.48 21.70 -1.52
N ASP A 253 -8.80 21.46 -0.42
CA ASP A 253 -8.67 22.43 0.65
C ASP A 253 -7.32 23.13 0.47
N GLU A 254 -7.36 24.35 -0.08
CA GLU A 254 -6.15 25.11 -0.38
C GLU A 254 -5.29 25.37 0.86
N ASP A 255 -5.93 25.60 2.01
CA ASP A 255 -5.23 25.93 3.25
C ASP A 255 -4.49 24.70 3.77
N VAL A 256 -5.12 23.52 3.72
CA VAL A 256 -4.46 22.24 4.02
C VAL A 256 -3.28 21.98 3.08
N MET A 257 -3.44 22.21 1.77
CA MET A 257 -2.35 22.00 0.80
C MET A 257 -1.18 22.96 1.03
N LYS A 258 -1.45 24.24 1.30
CA LYS A 258 -0.44 25.25 1.66
C LYS A 258 0.29 24.86 2.94
N GLU A 259 -0.44 24.46 3.98
CA GLU A 259 0.11 24.10 5.28
C GLU A 259 1.03 22.86 5.18
N LEU A 260 0.62 21.83 4.44
CA LEU A 260 1.45 20.66 4.16
C LEU A 260 2.73 21.04 3.41
N ASN A 261 2.62 21.84 2.35
CA ASN A 261 3.75 22.26 1.53
C ASN A 261 4.76 23.14 2.30
N ASN A 262 4.27 24.08 3.12
CA ASN A 262 5.10 24.93 3.99
C ASN A 262 5.91 24.11 5.00
N ASN A 263 5.44 22.91 5.31
CA ASN A 263 6.07 21.97 6.23
C ASN A 263 6.76 20.77 5.53
N PHE A 264 7.02 20.89 4.22
CA PHE A 264 7.72 19.89 3.41
C PHE A 264 7.05 18.51 3.42
N ILE A 265 5.72 18.50 3.45
CA ILE A 265 4.88 17.33 3.23
C ILE A 265 4.23 17.52 1.86
N TYR A 266 4.67 16.73 0.88
CA TYR A 266 4.18 16.74 -0.49
C TYR A 266 3.35 15.48 -0.71
N PRO A 267 2.03 15.54 -0.44
CA PRO A 267 1.20 14.34 -0.34
C PRO A 267 1.04 13.64 -1.68
N VAL A 268 0.81 12.33 -1.64
CA VAL A 268 0.26 11.57 -2.78
C VAL A 268 -1.25 11.70 -2.76
N VAL A 269 -1.87 12.10 -3.87
CA VAL A 269 -3.31 12.31 -3.98
C VAL A 269 -3.88 11.51 -5.14
N TYR A 270 -4.95 10.77 -4.88
CA TYR A 270 -5.74 10.07 -5.89
C TYR A 270 -6.97 10.90 -6.20
N VAL A 271 -7.07 11.44 -7.41
CA VAL A 271 -8.06 12.47 -7.76
C VAL A 271 -8.73 12.20 -9.08
N GLU A 272 -9.87 12.85 -9.30
CA GLU A 272 -10.51 12.88 -10.63
C GLU A 272 -9.70 13.75 -11.58
N ASP A 273 -9.80 13.49 -12.88
CA ASP A 273 -8.97 14.13 -13.90
C ASP A 273 -9.18 15.64 -14.01
N GLU A 274 -10.36 16.14 -13.62
CA GLU A 274 -10.69 17.57 -13.56
C GLU A 274 -9.89 18.34 -12.48
N MET A 275 -9.40 17.65 -11.45
CA MET A 275 -8.71 18.27 -10.31
C MET A 275 -7.20 18.46 -10.55
N VAL A 276 -6.65 17.91 -11.63
CA VAL A 276 -5.20 17.90 -11.88
C VAL A 276 -4.64 19.32 -12.02
N ASP A 277 -5.32 20.19 -12.77
CA ASP A 277 -4.84 21.55 -13.02
C ASP A 277 -4.77 22.38 -11.73
N GLU A 278 -5.74 22.20 -10.83
CA GLU A 278 -5.78 22.91 -9.56
C GLU A 278 -4.73 22.39 -8.58
N LEU A 279 -4.55 21.07 -8.48
CA LEU A 279 -3.53 20.44 -7.63
C LEU A 279 -2.10 20.70 -8.10
N SER A 280 -1.89 20.90 -9.41
CA SER A 280 -0.57 21.19 -9.99
C SER A 280 0.02 22.51 -9.52
N LYS A 281 -0.76 23.37 -8.85
CA LYS A 281 -0.30 24.59 -8.18
C LYS A 281 0.50 24.31 -6.91
N TYR A 282 0.41 23.10 -6.36
CA TYR A 282 1.06 22.69 -5.12
C TYR A 282 2.08 21.58 -5.39
N LYS A 283 3.11 21.45 -4.56
CA LYS A 283 3.98 20.27 -4.57
C LYS A 283 3.20 19.08 -4.03
N SER A 284 2.65 18.28 -4.92
CA SER A 284 1.92 17.05 -4.60
C SER A 284 2.13 16.00 -5.68
N ILE A 285 2.09 14.73 -5.29
CA ILE A 285 2.21 13.63 -6.26
C ILE A 285 0.79 13.27 -6.70
N ILE A 286 0.42 13.73 -7.89
CA ILE A 286 -0.92 13.60 -8.42
C ILE A 286 -1.04 12.28 -9.17
N ILE A 287 -2.03 11.47 -8.78
CA ILE A 287 -2.40 10.23 -9.46
C ILE A 287 -3.85 10.37 -9.92
N PRO A 288 -4.10 10.73 -11.19
CA PRO A 288 -5.46 10.84 -11.69
C PRO A 288 -6.10 9.46 -11.79
N LEU A 289 -7.41 9.41 -11.55
CA LEU A 289 -8.25 8.24 -11.71
C LEU A 289 -8.98 8.33 -13.06
N PRO A 290 -9.06 7.22 -13.82
CA PRO A 290 -9.68 7.24 -15.14
C PRO A 290 -11.19 7.19 -15.03
N LYS A 291 -11.80 8.39 -14.99
CA LYS A 291 -13.26 8.55 -14.95
C LYS A 291 -13.82 9.24 -16.18
N SER A 292 -12.97 9.84 -17.02
CA SER A 292 -13.39 10.55 -18.21
C SER A 292 -12.44 10.34 -19.39
N LYS A 293 -12.87 10.79 -20.58
CA LYS A 293 -12.06 10.81 -21.80
C LYS A 293 -10.82 11.73 -21.69
N ALA A 294 -10.83 12.68 -20.75
CA ALA A 294 -9.71 13.58 -20.47
C ALA A 294 -8.59 12.93 -19.65
N TYR A 295 -8.80 11.72 -19.11
CA TYR A 295 -7.84 11.01 -18.28
C TYR A 295 -6.43 10.94 -18.89
N TYR A 296 -6.29 10.66 -20.19
CA TYR A 296 -4.96 10.55 -20.81
C TYR A 296 -4.23 11.89 -20.85
N ASN A 297 -4.96 13.00 -20.95
CA ASN A 297 -4.40 14.33 -20.81
C ASN A 297 -3.95 14.56 -19.36
N ALA A 298 -4.85 14.33 -18.40
CA ALA A 298 -4.59 14.47 -16.98
C ALA A 298 -3.40 13.61 -16.51
N LEU A 299 -3.26 12.38 -17.00
CA LEU A 299 -2.15 11.47 -16.70
C LEU A 299 -0.81 12.02 -17.22
N TYR A 300 -0.80 12.60 -18.43
CA TYR A 300 0.39 13.21 -18.98
C TYR A 300 0.78 14.48 -18.20
N GLU A 301 -0.17 15.39 -17.95
CA GLU A 301 0.10 16.62 -17.20
C GLU A 301 0.56 16.31 -15.76
N SER A 302 -0.09 15.34 -15.09
CA SER A 302 0.32 14.86 -13.77
C SER A 302 1.75 14.31 -13.78
N TRP A 303 2.15 13.58 -14.82
CA TRP A 303 3.53 13.10 -14.94
C TRP A 303 4.53 14.24 -15.09
N ILE A 304 4.23 15.24 -15.92
CA ILE A 304 5.09 16.42 -16.10
C ILE A 304 5.26 17.14 -14.76
N HIS A 305 4.17 17.42 -14.06
CA HIS A 305 4.17 18.03 -12.74
C HIS A 305 4.99 17.21 -11.72
N ASN A 306 4.62 15.94 -11.53
CA ASN A 306 5.27 15.05 -10.55
C ASN A 306 6.76 14.91 -10.81
N SER A 307 7.16 14.75 -12.08
CA SER A 307 8.55 14.51 -12.44
C SER A 307 9.41 15.77 -12.36
N LYS A 308 8.92 16.94 -12.81
CA LYS A 308 9.71 18.18 -12.87
C LYS A 308 9.64 18.97 -11.57
N ASP A 309 8.44 19.18 -11.03
CA ASP A 309 8.19 20.15 -9.98
C ASP A 309 8.35 19.55 -8.57
N VAL A 310 8.03 18.26 -8.43
CA VAL A 310 8.07 17.57 -7.14
C VAL A 310 9.33 16.72 -6.99
N MET A 311 9.52 15.75 -7.89
CA MET A 311 10.59 14.75 -7.75
C MET A 311 11.93 15.15 -8.39
N ARG A 312 11.95 16.22 -9.19
CA ARG A 312 13.12 16.72 -9.94
C ARG A 312 13.87 15.60 -10.68
N ILE A 313 13.13 14.74 -11.38
CA ILE A 313 13.65 13.58 -12.11
C ILE A 313 14.13 14.01 -13.50
N ASN A 314 15.45 13.99 -13.70
CA ASN A 314 16.08 14.25 -14.98
C ASN A 314 16.80 12.98 -15.49
N GLY A 315 16.60 12.58 -16.75
CA GLY A 315 17.32 11.45 -17.35
C GLY A 315 16.68 10.85 -18.60
N SER A 316 17.34 9.86 -19.19
CA SER A 316 16.86 9.14 -20.39
C SER A 316 15.58 8.35 -20.11
N LEU A 317 15.44 7.76 -18.91
CA LEU A 317 14.25 7.02 -18.52
C LEU A 317 13.02 7.93 -18.39
N SER A 318 13.16 9.13 -17.83
CA SER A 318 12.03 10.06 -17.72
C SER A 318 11.55 10.54 -19.08
N ARG A 319 12.47 10.77 -20.04
CA ARG A 319 12.13 11.08 -21.43
C ARG A 319 11.38 9.95 -22.14
N ILE A 320 11.73 8.69 -21.86
CA ILE A 320 11.02 7.53 -22.41
C ILE A 320 9.59 7.46 -21.86
N VAL A 321 9.42 7.61 -20.56
CA VAL A 321 8.08 7.61 -19.94
C VAL A 321 7.25 8.78 -20.44
N GLU A 322 7.83 9.98 -20.51
CA GLU A 322 7.19 11.18 -21.06
C GLU A 322 6.74 10.96 -22.51
N TYR A 323 7.59 10.37 -23.37
CA TYR A 323 7.23 10.04 -24.74
C TYR A 323 6.08 9.03 -24.83
N VAL A 324 6.11 7.97 -24.01
CA VAL A 324 5.05 6.94 -23.98
C VAL A 324 3.73 7.57 -23.56
N LEU A 325 3.73 8.40 -22.51
CA LEU A 325 2.53 9.09 -22.02
C LEU A 325 2.02 10.13 -23.02
N TYR A 326 2.92 10.87 -23.67
CA TYR A 326 2.58 11.80 -24.74
C TYR A 326 1.89 11.09 -25.91
N LYS A 327 2.47 9.99 -26.41
CA LYS A 327 1.85 9.18 -27.46
C LYS A 327 0.51 8.59 -27.04
N ASN A 328 0.39 8.22 -25.76
CA ASN A 328 -0.88 7.74 -25.23
C ASN A 328 -1.95 8.83 -25.13
N LYS A 329 -1.56 10.07 -24.80
CA LYS A 329 -2.41 11.27 -24.87
C LYS A 329 -2.88 11.52 -26.31
N GLU A 330 -1.98 11.54 -27.30
CA GLU A 330 -2.33 11.76 -28.71
C GLU A 330 -3.32 10.71 -29.25
N THR A 331 -3.16 9.47 -28.82
CA THR A 331 -3.95 8.32 -29.32
C THR A 331 -5.16 7.99 -28.45
N LYS A 332 -5.46 8.79 -27.42
CA LYS A 332 -6.57 8.55 -26.47
C LYS A 332 -6.55 7.12 -25.90
N GLY A 333 -5.37 6.63 -25.54
CA GLY A 333 -5.18 5.29 -24.95
C GLY A 333 -4.85 4.17 -25.93
N GLU A 334 -5.05 4.37 -27.24
CA GLU A 334 -4.82 3.32 -28.22
C GLU A 334 -3.36 2.91 -28.33
N TYR A 335 -2.41 3.81 -28.06
CA TYR A 335 -0.98 3.50 -28.09
C TYR A 335 -0.61 2.42 -27.07
N LEU A 336 -1.02 2.57 -25.80
CA LEU A 336 -0.75 1.56 -24.78
C LEU A 336 -1.48 0.25 -25.05
N LYS A 337 -2.73 0.29 -25.54
CA LYS A 337 -3.50 -0.91 -25.90
C LYS A 337 -2.87 -1.68 -27.05
N ARG A 338 -2.42 -0.98 -28.10
CA ARG A 338 -1.79 -1.57 -29.29
C ARG A 338 -0.41 -2.13 -29.03
N LEU A 339 0.30 -1.55 -28.07
CA LEU A 339 1.64 -1.99 -27.75
C LEU A 339 1.70 -3.48 -27.40
N ARG A 340 0.59 -4.12 -26.92
CA ARG A 340 0.48 -5.59 -26.68
C ARG A 340 1.82 -6.19 -26.23
N LEU A 341 2.50 -5.52 -25.29
CA LEU A 341 3.86 -5.86 -24.90
C LEU A 341 3.80 -7.05 -23.94
N ARG A 342 3.59 -8.24 -24.51
CA ARG A 342 3.69 -9.54 -23.85
C ARG A 342 4.99 -9.58 -23.04
N GLY A 343 4.87 -9.49 -21.72
CA GLY A 343 5.93 -9.82 -20.78
C GLY A 343 6.84 -8.68 -20.29
N ILE A 344 6.75 -7.46 -20.83
CA ILE A 344 7.44 -6.29 -20.26
C ILE A 344 6.38 -5.33 -19.72
N ASN A 345 6.17 -5.43 -18.42
CA ASN A 345 5.17 -4.69 -17.70
C ASN A 345 5.70 -3.25 -17.47
N ILE A 346 5.59 -2.38 -18.48
CA ILE A 346 5.97 -0.95 -18.41
C ILE A 346 5.24 -0.27 -17.26
N PHE A 347 4.04 -0.73 -16.94
CA PHE A 347 3.29 -0.34 -15.75
C PHE A 347 3.99 -0.74 -14.45
N ASN A 348 4.53 -1.97 -14.33
CA ASN A 348 5.44 -2.28 -13.24
C ASN A 348 6.68 -1.39 -13.27
N LEU A 349 7.25 -1.03 -14.42
CA LEU A 349 8.36 -0.07 -14.47
C LEU A 349 7.95 1.33 -13.99
N PHE A 350 6.75 1.80 -14.33
CA PHE A 350 6.21 3.09 -13.90
C PHE A 350 5.89 3.10 -12.42
N VAL A 351 5.13 2.11 -11.92
CA VAL A 351 4.78 1.95 -10.50
C VAL A 351 6.01 1.60 -9.65
N ILE A 352 6.96 0.82 -10.16
CA ILE A 352 8.22 0.54 -9.45
C ILE A 352 9.13 1.74 -9.49
N ALA A 353 9.18 2.51 -10.57
CA ALA A 353 9.88 3.79 -10.58
C ALA A 353 9.25 4.73 -9.57
N LEU A 354 7.93 4.92 -9.60
CA LEU A 354 7.21 5.79 -8.68
C LEU A 354 7.37 5.34 -7.22
N SER A 355 7.15 4.06 -6.90
CA SER A 355 7.30 3.54 -5.53
C SER A 355 8.76 3.51 -5.06
N SER A 356 9.72 3.14 -5.91
CA SER A 356 11.14 3.23 -5.55
C SER A 356 11.64 4.67 -5.46
N LEU A 357 11.01 5.65 -6.12
CA LEU A 357 11.39 7.06 -6.02
C LEU A 357 10.70 7.74 -4.82
N ILE A 358 9.42 7.47 -4.57
CA ILE A 358 8.65 7.97 -3.41
C ILE A 358 9.26 7.46 -2.10
N PHE A 359 9.62 6.19 -2.02
CA PHE A 359 10.16 5.60 -0.79
C PHE A 359 11.69 5.77 -0.62
N PHE A 360 12.44 6.23 -1.64
CA PHE A 360 13.90 6.40 -1.54
C PHE A 360 14.42 7.83 -1.77
N LYS A 361 13.67 8.73 -2.42
CA LYS A 361 14.04 10.14 -2.58
C LYS A 361 13.31 11.10 -1.63
N GLY A 362 12.19 10.68 -1.02
CA GLY A 362 11.59 11.39 0.11
C GLY A 362 12.41 11.22 1.37
#